data_AF-A0A0C2F9A4-F1
#
_entry.id   AF-A0A0C2F9A4-F1
#
_cell.length_a   1.000
_cell.length_b   1.000
_cell.length_c   1.000
_cell.angle_alpha   90.00
_cell.angle_beta   90.00
_cell.angle_gamma   90.00
#
_symmetry.space_group_name_H-M   'P 1'
#
loop_
_entity.id
_entity.type
_entity.pdbx_description
1 polymer ?
#
loop_
_entity_poly.entity_id
_entity_poly.type
_entity_poly.pdbx_seq_one_letter_code
_entity_poly.pdbx_strand_id
1 'polypeptide(L)'
;MQSSSLYAVGAVYFLLIANFYNESQGFTKFYNAMYPVWKVIPILFLTLFAAVDGGGLPKRDRKMCALGLFFGGVGDVLIGVKHEGIVPGAISFGIGHFFYM
;
A
#
# COMPACT_ATOMS: atom_id res chain seq x y z
N MET A 1 24.35 -2.17 9.76
CA MET A 1 24.02 -0.74 9.90
C MET A 1 22.64 -0.52 9.31
N GLN A 2 21.63 -0.16 10.11
CA GLN A 2 20.39 0.39 9.54
C GLN A 2 20.75 1.71 8.86
N SER A 3 20.56 1.76 7.55
CA SER A 3 20.86 2.93 6.73
C SER A 3 20.01 4.11 7.18
N SER A 4 20.57 5.32 7.29
CA SER A 4 19.83 6.57 7.54
C SER A 4 18.63 6.77 6.60
N SER A 5 18.70 6.17 5.40
CA SER A 5 17.60 6.06 4.43
C SER A 5 16.33 5.42 5.01
N LEU A 6 16.45 4.36 5.80
CA LEU A 6 15.28 3.65 6.37
C LEU A 6 14.51 4.52 7.36
N TYR A 7 15.20 5.32 8.17
CA TYR A 7 14.55 6.25 9.09
C TYR A 7 13.83 7.38 8.34
N ALA A 8 14.45 7.92 7.28
CA ALA A 8 13.82 8.94 6.45
C ALA A 8 12.58 8.41 5.72
N VAL A 9 12.68 7.21 5.12
CA VAL A 9 11.55 6.52 4.48
C VAL A 9 10.44 6.24 5.48
N GLY A 10 10.79 5.78 6.69
CA GLY A 10 9.85 5.56 7.78
C GLY A 10 9.12 6.84 8.20
N ALA A 11 9.82 7.96 8.29
CA ALA A 11 9.21 9.26 8.61
C ALA A 11 8.25 9.74 7.52
N VAL A 12 8.65 9.63 6.24
CA VAL A 12 7.76 9.96 5.10
C VAL A 12 6.51 9.07 5.10
N TYR A 13 6.70 7.76 5.28
CA TYR A 13 5.59 6.81 5.33
C TYR A 13 4.64 7.12 6.48
N PHE A 14 5.16 7.43 7.67
CA PHE A 14 4.36 7.84 8.82
C PHE A 14 3.52 9.08 8.51
N LEU A 15 4.10 10.10 7.89
CA LEU A 15 3.37 11.32 7.51
C LEU A 15 2.26 11.03 6.48
N LEU A 16 2.48 10.14 5.52
CA LEU A 16 1.45 9.74 4.56
C LEU A 16 0.27 9.03 5.24
N ILE A 17 0.55 8.16 6.21
CA ILE A 17 -0.48 7.48 7.01
C ILE A 17 -1.23 8.49 7.90
N ALA A 18 -0.53 9.42 8.54
CA ALA A 18 -1.15 10.48 9.34
C ALA A 18 -2.04 11.39 8.50
N ASN A 19 -1.61 11.74 7.28
CA ASN A 19 -2.43 12.48 6.34
C ASN A 19 -3.68 11.69 5.93
N PHE A 20 -3.54 10.40 5.62
CA PHE A 20 -4.70 9.55 5.33
C PHE A 20 -5.67 9.48 6.52
N TYR A 21 -5.17 9.34 7.75
CA TYR A 21 -6.00 9.39 8.95
C TYR A 21 -6.81 10.69 9.03
N ASN A 22 -6.16 11.85 8.79
CA ASN A 22 -6.83 13.14 8.81
C ASN A 22 -7.92 13.25 7.72
N GLU A 23 -7.58 12.96 6.47
CA GLU A 23 -8.49 13.06 5.32
C GLU A 23 -9.68 12.10 5.42
N SER A 24 -9.48 10.94 6.03
CA SER A 24 -10.52 9.94 6.25
C SER A 24 -11.36 10.15 7.51
N GLN A 25 -11.12 11.23 8.28
CA GLN A 25 -11.72 11.48 9.59
C GLN A 25 -11.56 10.28 10.54
N GLY A 26 -10.31 9.84 10.72
CA GLY A 26 -10.01 8.68 11.55
C GLY A 26 -10.50 7.36 10.96
N PHE A 27 -10.40 7.21 9.63
CA PHE A 27 -10.82 6.01 8.89
C PHE A 27 -12.33 5.74 8.95
N THR A 28 -13.17 6.78 8.98
CA THR A 28 -14.63 6.63 9.08
C THR A 28 -15.35 6.89 7.76
N LYS A 29 -14.77 7.66 6.85
CA LYS A 29 -15.36 8.00 5.54
C LYS A 29 -15.16 6.90 4.48
N PHE A 30 -15.86 5.78 4.59
CA PHE A 30 -15.84 4.74 3.56
C PHE A 30 -16.74 5.08 2.36
N TYR A 31 -16.44 4.50 1.19
CA TYR A 31 -17.22 4.64 -0.07
C TYR A 31 -17.32 6.06 -0.64
N ASN A 32 -16.41 6.94 -0.23
CA ASN A 32 -16.18 8.21 -0.91
C ASN A 32 -15.07 8.02 -1.94
N ALA A 33 -15.20 8.61 -3.15
CA ALA A 33 -14.20 8.51 -4.21
C ALA A 33 -12.77 8.92 -3.77
N MET A 34 -12.63 9.82 -2.80
CA MET A 34 -11.34 10.28 -2.29
C MET A 34 -10.74 9.36 -1.22
N TYR A 35 -11.56 8.57 -0.51
CA TYR A 35 -11.05 7.65 0.51
C TYR A 35 -10.06 6.59 -0.04
N PRO A 36 -10.36 5.86 -1.13
CA PRO A 36 -9.41 4.90 -1.69
C PRO A 36 -8.16 5.59 -2.24
N VAL A 37 -8.28 6.83 -2.74
CA VAL A 37 -7.12 7.62 -3.20
C VAL A 37 -6.17 7.87 -2.04
N TRP A 38 -6.67 8.44 -0.93
CA TRP A 38 -5.85 8.72 0.24
C TRP A 38 -5.27 7.46 0.88
N LYS A 39 -6.01 6.34 0.85
CA LYS A 39 -5.54 5.05 1.36
C LYS A 39 -4.37 4.49 0.55
N VAL A 40 -4.36 4.67 -0.77
CA VAL A 40 -3.39 4.02 -1.66
C VAL A 40 -2.10 4.81 -1.84
N ILE A 41 -2.08 6.11 -1.59
CA ILE A 41 -0.85 6.92 -1.61
C ILE A 41 0.30 6.31 -0.76
N PRO A 42 0.11 5.96 0.53
CA PRO A 42 1.16 5.34 1.32
C PRO A 42 1.58 3.96 0.76
N ILE A 43 0.64 3.21 0.17
CA ILE A 43 0.92 1.90 -0.42
C ILE A 43 1.77 2.05 -1.69
N LEU A 44 1.46 3.01 -2.56
CA LEU A 44 2.26 3.31 -3.75
C LEU A 44 3.69 3.71 -3.38
N PHE A 45 3.84 4.53 -2.33
CA PHE A 45 5.16 4.87 -1.81
C PHE A 45 5.94 3.62 -1.37
N LEU A 46 5.30 2.72 -0.61
CA LEU A 46 5.90 1.44 -0.22
C LEU A 46 6.23 0.55 -1.42
N THR A 47 5.36 0.47 -2.42
CA THR A 47 5.60 -0.30 -3.64
C THR A 47 6.85 0.20 -4.37
N LEU A 48 7.00 1.52 -4.52
CA LEU A 48 8.17 2.13 -5.14
C LEU A 48 9.43 1.91 -4.31
N PHE A 49 9.35 2.08 -2.99
CA PHE A 49 10.46 1.82 -2.08
C PHE A 49 10.91 0.34 -2.14
N ALA A 50 9.97 -0.60 -2.11
CA ALA A 50 10.24 -2.03 -2.22
C ALA A 50 10.91 -2.39 -3.56
N ALA A 51 10.46 -1.78 -4.66
CA ALA A 51 11.03 -2.02 -5.99
C ALA A 51 12.46 -1.50 -6.14
N VAL A 52 12.77 -0.33 -5.58
CA VAL A 52 14.07 0.34 -5.74
C VAL A 52 15.09 -0.12 -4.69
N ASP A 53 14.76 0.06 -3.41
CA ASP A 53 15.67 -0.20 -2.29
C ASP A 53 15.42 -1.54 -1.63
N GLY A 54 14.15 -1.94 -1.47
CA GLY A 54 13.78 -3.23 -0.91
C GLY A 54 14.01 -3.39 0.59
N GLY A 55 14.53 -2.39 1.31
CA GLY A 55 14.68 -2.43 2.77
C GLY A 55 15.54 -3.60 3.28
N GLY A 56 16.48 -4.09 2.47
CA GLY A 56 17.31 -5.26 2.78
C GLY A 56 16.89 -6.55 2.10
N LEU A 57 15.78 -6.56 1.34
CA LEU A 57 15.39 -7.72 0.53
C LEU A 57 16.39 -7.99 -0.62
N PRO A 58 16.64 -9.25 -0.96
CA PRO A 58 17.35 -9.63 -2.19
C PRO A 58 16.67 -9.06 -3.43
N LYS A 59 17.44 -8.69 -4.47
CA LYS A 59 16.91 -8.07 -5.70
C LYS A 59 15.77 -8.87 -6.37
N ARG A 60 15.81 -10.21 -6.27
CA ARG A 60 14.77 -11.11 -6.79
C ARG A 60 13.44 -10.90 -6.06
N ASP A 61 13.49 -10.75 -4.74
CA ASP A 61 12.32 -10.68 -3.87
C ASP A 61 11.74 -9.27 -3.83
N ARG A 62 12.52 -8.24 -4.15
CA ARG A 62 12.05 -6.84 -4.28
C ARG A 62 10.92 -6.67 -5.27
N LYS A 63 11.06 -7.25 -6.47
CA LYS A 63 10.06 -7.15 -7.53
C LYS A 63 8.77 -7.87 -7.14
N MET A 64 8.93 -9.04 -6.55
CA MET A 64 7.85 -9.89 -6.04
C MET A 64 7.09 -9.20 -4.90
N CYS A 65 7.82 -8.63 -3.93
CA CYS A 65 7.25 -7.80 -2.86
C CYS A 65 6.52 -6.56 -3.41
N ALA A 66 7.13 -5.84 -4.35
CA ALA A 66 6.52 -4.66 -4.97
C ALA A 66 5.23 -5.01 -5.72
N LEU A 67 5.19 -6.12 -6.46
CA LEU A 67 3.97 -6.62 -7.12
C LEU A 67 2.90 -6.98 -6.09
N GLY A 68 3.27 -7.70 -5.02
CA GLY A 68 2.37 -8.01 -3.91
C GLY A 68 1.74 -6.76 -3.30
N LEU A 69 2.54 -5.74 -3.01
CA LEU A 69 2.08 -4.45 -2.50
C LEU A 69 1.18 -3.72 -3.50
N PHE A 70 1.53 -3.74 -4.78
CA PHE A 70 0.73 -3.12 -5.84
C PHE A 70 -0.67 -3.74 -5.93
N PHE A 71 -0.76 -5.08 -5.97
CA PHE A 71 -2.04 -5.78 -5.99
C PHE A 71 -2.84 -5.59 -4.69
N GLY A 72 -2.16 -5.46 -3.55
CA GLY A 72 -2.79 -5.05 -2.29
C GLY A 72 -3.42 -3.66 -2.39
N GLY A 73 -2.69 -2.69 -2.95
CA GLY A 73 -3.21 -1.33 -3.20
C GLY A 73 -4.40 -1.31 -4.17
N VAL A 74 -4.36 -2.09 -5.25
CA VAL A 74 -5.50 -2.26 -6.17
C VAL A 74 -6.70 -2.85 -5.42
N GLY A 75 -6.49 -3.85 -4.57
CA GLY A 75 -7.54 -4.44 -3.73
C GLY A 75 -8.17 -3.39 -2.81
N ASP A 76 -7.35 -2.54 -2.20
CA ASP A 76 -7.81 -1.45 -1.35
C ASP A 76 -8.63 -0.38 -2.10
N VAL A 77 -8.27 -0.05 -3.35
CA VAL A 77 -9.11 0.80 -4.20
C VAL A 77 -10.47 0.14 -4.43
N LEU A 78 -10.47 -1.12 -4.88
CA LEU A 78 -11.69 -1.83 -5.24
C LEU A 78 -12.67 -1.87 -4.07
N ILE A 79 -12.19 -2.19 -2.86
CA ILE A 79 -13.00 -2.18 -1.63
C ILE A 79 -13.46 -0.77 -1.27
N GLY A 80 -12.59 0.23 -1.42
CA GLY A 80 -12.86 1.60 -0.99
C GLY A 80 -13.83 2.37 -1.89
N VAL A 81 -13.97 2.02 -3.17
CA VAL A 81 -14.85 2.74 -4.12
C VAL A 81 -16.32 2.40 -3.92
N LYS A 82 -16.67 1.13 -3.66
CA LYS A 82 -18.08 0.70 -3.56
C LYS A 82 -18.26 -0.51 -2.63
N HIS A 83 -19.46 -0.65 -2.05
CA HIS A 83 -19.80 -1.77 -1.15
C HIS A 83 -19.55 -3.16 -1.77
N GLU A 84 -19.86 -3.32 -3.05
CA GLU A 84 -19.65 -4.56 -3.82
C GLU A 84 -18.16 -4.86 -4.10
N GLY A 85 -17.27 -3.94 -3.74
CA GLY A 85 -15.83 -4.01 -3.98
C GLY A 85 -15.10 -5.09 -3.18
N ILE A 86 -15.76 -5.67 -2.17
CA ILE A 86 -15.18 -6.70 -1.28
C ILE A 86 -14.69 -7.91 -2.08
N VAL A 87 -15.53 -8.47 -2.96
CA VAL A 87 -15.18 -9.65 -3.76
C VAL A 87 -14.03 -9.38 -4.73
N PRO A 88 -14.11 -8.39 -5.64
CA PRO A 88 -13.00 -8.10 -6.55
C PRO A 88 -11.73 -7.65 -5.81
N GLY A 89 -11.87 -6.97 -4.67
CA GLY A 89 -10.74 -6.60 -3.82
C GLY A 89 -10.04 -7.82 -3.22
N ALA A 90 -10.79 -8.78 -2.66
CA ALA A 90 -10.24 -10.01 -2.11
C ALA A 90 -9.52 -10.85 -3.19
N ILE A 91 -10.05 -10.89 -4.41
CA ILE A 91 -9.37 -11.54 -5.55
C ILE A 91 -8.03 -10.84 -5.83
N SER A 92 -8.00 -9.51 -5.85
CA SER A 92 -6.75 -8.74 -6.03
C SER A 92 -5.72 -9.05 -4.93
N PHE A 93 -6.15 -9.09 -3.66
CA PHE A 93 -5.29 -9.50 -2.55
C PHE A 93 -4.76 -10.93 -2.72
N GLY A 94 -5.62 -11.87 -3.14
CA GLY A 94 -5.24 -13.25 -3.41
C GLY A 94 -4.19 -13.36 -4.53
N ILE A 95 -4.36 -12.62 -5.62
CA ILE A 95 -3.36 -12.51 -6.70
C ILE A 95 -2.04 -11.96 -6.14
N GLY A 96 -2.12 -10.92 -5.30
CA GLY A 96 -0.98 -10.35 -4.59
C GLY A 96 -0.20 -11.40 -3.79
N HIS A 97 -0.90 -12.27 -3.06
CA HIS A 97 -0.30 -13.31 -2.22
C HIS A 97 0.55 -14.32 -2.99
N PHE A 98 0.20 -14.64 -4.24
CA PHE A 98 1.03 -15.52 -5.07
C PHE A 98 2.42 -14.94 -5.38
N PHE A 99 2.62 -13.63 -5.24
CA PHE A 99 3.94 -13.04 -5.48
C PHE A 99 4.88 -13.16 -4.29
N TYR A 100 4.43 -13.49 -3.08
CA TYR A 100 5.33 -13.59 -1.90
C TYR A 100 5.22 -14.92 -1.15
N MET A 101 4.49 -15.89 -1.70
CA MET A 101 4.66 -17.32 -1.41
C MET A 101 5.78 -17.90 -2.28
#